data_AF-A0A357ZKX2-F1
#
_entry.id   AF-A0A357ZKX2-F1
#
_cell.length_a   1.000
_cell.length_b   1.000
_cell.length_c   1.000
_cell.angle_alpha   90.00
_cell.angle_beta   90.00
_cell.angle_gamma   90.00
#
_symmetry.space_group_name_H-M   'P 1'
#
loop_
_entity.id
_entity.type
_entity.pdbx_description
1 polymer ?
#
loop_
_entity_poly.entity_id
_entity_poly.type
_entity_poly.pdbx_seq_one_letter_code
_entity_poly.pdbx_strand_id
1 'polypeptide(L)' 'MLWEKALESIRTSVTADVFSLWIEPLRCREVSDDSIVLAAPDPYFSAYVTRHFHETIERAVTEAGAVPRR' A
#
# COMPACT_ATOMS: atom_id res chain seq x y z
N MET A 1 -0.65 11.52 5.04
CA MET A 1 -1.94 10.90 4.60
C MET A 1 -1.92 9.40 4.97
N LEU A 2 -3.06 8.69 4.91
CA LEU A 2 -3.17 7.27 5.31
C LEU A 2 -2.19 6.37 4.53
N TRP A 3 -2.15 6.53 3.20
CA TRP A 3 -1.24 5.76 2.34
C TRP A 3 0.24 6.00 2.65
N GLU A 4 0.64 7.25 2.93
CA GLU A 4 2.03 7.56 3.28
C GLU A 4 2.48 6.85 4.56
N LYS A 5 1.60 6.78 5.57
CA LYS A 5 1.86 6.02 6.80
C LYS A 5 1.95 4.51 6.52
N ALA A 6 1.06 4.00 5.67
CA ALA A 6 1.11 2.60 5.25
C ALA A 6 2.42 2.30 4.50
N LEU A 7 2.89 3.20 3.64
CA LEU A 7 4.18 3.05 2.94
C LEU A 7 5.36 2.93 3.91
N GLU A 8 5.38 3.69 5.01
CA GLU A 8 6.43 3.57 6.04
C GLU A 8 6.44 2.18 6.68
N SER A 9 5.26 1.62 7.01
CA SER A 9 5.14 0.25 7.55
C SER A 9 5.51 -0.82 6.52
N ILE A 10 5.10 -0.66 5.26
CA ILE A 10 5.45 -1.61 4.19
C ILE A 10 6.96 -1.59 3.94
N ARG A 11 7.61 -0.42 3.96
CA ARG A 11 9.05 -0.27 3.72
C ARG A 11 9.92 -1.02 4.73
N THR A 12 9.45 -1.20 5.96
CA THR A 12 10.16 -1.99 6.99
C THR A 12 9.81 -3.48 6.92
N SER A 13 8.72 -3.83 6.22
CA SER A 13 8.20 -5.21 6.10
C SER A 13 8.70 -5.96 4.87
N VAL A 14 9.22 -5.26 3.85
CA VAL A 14 9.74 -5.85 2.61
C VAL A 14 11.16 -5.35 2.32
N THR A 15 11.87 -6.01 1.40
CA THR A 15 13.19 -5.53 0.97
C THR A 15 13.08 -4.24 0.16
N ALA A 16 14.16 -3.47 0.12
CA ALA A 16 14.21 -2.21 -0.64
C ALA A 16 13.87 -2.41 -2.12
N ASP A 17 14.38 -3.47 -2.76
CA ASP A 17 14.10 -3.79 -4.15
C ASP A 17 12.62 -4.10 -4.39
N VAL A 18 12.00 -4.88 -3.50
CA VAL A 18 10.57 -5.20 -3.60
C VAL A 18 9.72 -3.95 -3.43
N PHE A 19 10.07 -3.09 -2.47
CA PHE A 19 9.38 -1.84 -2.24
C PHE A 19 9.43 -0.95 -3.47
N SER A 20 10.62 -0.66 -3.99
CA SER A 20 10.78 0.24 -5.14
C SER A 20 10.18 -0.31 -6.44
N LEU A 21 10.17 -1.65 -6.61
CA LEU A 21 9.64 -2.26 -7.82
C LEU A 21 8.12 -2.40 -7.80
N TRP A 22 7.51 -2.75 -6.66
CA TRP A 22 6.11 -3.18 -6.61
C TRP A 22 5.19 -2.28 -5.77
N ILE A 23 5.73 -1.55 -4.80
CA ILE A 23 4.94 -0.74 -3.86
C ILE A 23 5.02 0.74 -4.20
N GLU A 24 6.24 1.26 -4.39
CA GLU A 24 6.51 2.65 -4.72
C GLU A 24 5.80 3.15 -5.99
N PRO A 25 5.61 2.35 -7.06
CA PRO A 25 4.88 2.78 -8.25
C PRO A 25 3.36 2.94 -8.05
N LEU A 26 2.80 2.39 -6.97
CA LEU A 26 1.38 2.52 -6.68
C LEU A 26 1.05 3.97 -6.32
N ARG A 27 -0.09 4.46 -6.82
CA ARG A 27 -0.57 5.81 -6.54
C ARG A 27 -1.91 5.75 -5.84
N CYS A 28 -2.00 6.34 -4.65
CA CYS A 28 -3.28 6.50 -3.98
C CYS A 28 -4.14 7.50 -4.76
N ARG A 29 -5.32 7.06 -5.18
CA ARG A 29 -6.31 7.87 -5.91
C ARG A 29 -7.39 8.40 -4.99
N GLU A 30 -7.84 7.55 -4.07
CA GLU A 30 -8.90 7.89 -3.13
C GLU A 30 -8.63 7.23 -1.78
N VAL A 31 -9.04 7.94 -0.72
CA VAL A 31 -9.11 7.43 0.65
C VAL A 31 -10.51 7.76 1.14
N SER A 32 -11.26 6.72 1.48
CA SER A 32 -12.59 6.81 2.09
C SER A 32 -12.51 6.24 3.51
N ASP A 33 -13.61 6.28 4.27
CA ASP A 33 -13.62 5.80 5.66
C ASP A 33 -13.29 4.31 5.78
N ASP A 34 -13.77 3.49 4.82
CA ASP A 34 -13.63 2.03 4.86
C ASP A 34 -12.70 1.44 3.79
N SER A 35 -12.13 2.26 2.91
CA SER A 35 -11.31 1.74 1.80
C SER A 35 -10.32 2.76 1.26
N ILE A 36 -9.30 2.24 0.56
CA ILE A 36 -8.41 3.06 -0.27
C ILE A 36 -8.39 2.52 -1.69
N VAL A 37 -8.26 3.41 -2.67
CA VAL A 37 -8.12 3.05 -4.07
C VAL A 37 -6.68 3.34 -4.52
N LEU A 38 -5.97 2.29 -4.94
CA LEU A 38 -4.61 2.38 -5.47
C LEU A 38 -4.64 2.17 -6.99
N ALA A 39 -3.98 3.05 -7.73
CA ALA A 39 -3.73 2.89 -9.15
C ALA A 39 -2.34 2.27 -9.37
N ALA A 40 -2.31 1.18 -10.14
CA ALA A 40 -1.10 0.58 -10.66
C ALA A 40 -0.73 1.19 -12.04
N PRO A 41 0.52 1.02 -12.49
CA PRO A 41 0.95 1.43 -13.83
C PRO A 41 0.15 0.76 -14.96
N ASP A 42 -0.18 -0.52 -14.81
CA ASP A 42 -0.91 -1.32 -15.79
C ASP A 42 -1.65 -2.51 -15.14
N PRO A 43 -2.54 -3.22 -15.87
CA PRO A 43 -3.33 -4.32 -15.32
C PRO A 43 -2.52 -5.54 -14.87
N TYR A 44 -1.41 -5.87 -15.54
CA TYR A 44 -0.57 -7.01 -15.15
C TYR A 44 0.17 -6.71 -13.85
N PHE A 45 0.66 -5.46 -13.71
CA PHE A 45 1.24 -4.98 -12.46
C PHE A 45 0.23 -5.07 -11.32
N SER A 46 -1.00 -4.60 -11.52
CA SER A 46 -2.05 -4.69 -10.51
C SER A 46 -2.31 -6.14 -10.10
N ALA A 47 -2.43 -7.06 -11.06
CA ALA A 47 -2.67 -8.47 -10.77
C ALA A 47 -1.53 -9.10 -9.96
N TYR A 48 -0.28 -8.77 -10.28
CA TYR A 48 0.88 -9.24 -9.53
C TYR A 48 0.88 -8.68 -8.10
N VAL A 49 0.65 -7.38 -7.94
CA VAL A 49 0.59 -6.74 -6.62
C VAL A 49 -0.52 -7.31 -5.77
N THR A 50 -1.73 -7.47 -6.33
CA THR A 50 -2.85 -8.06 -5.62
C THR A 50 -2.54 -9.50 -5.22
N ARG A 51 -1.88 -10.28 -6.06
CA ARG A 51 -1.55 -11.68 -5.74
C ARG A 51 -0.49 -11.81 -4.63
N HIS A 52 0.52 -10.94 -4.63
CA HIS A 52 1.71 -11.12 -3.79
C HIS A 52 1.79 -10.19 -2.58
N PHE A 53 1.12 -9.04 -2.63
CA PHE A 53 1.27 -7.98 -1.63
C PHE A 53 -0.07 -7.48 -1.08
N HIS A 54 -1.21 -8.06 -1.48
CA HIS A 54 -2.52 -7.62 -0.98
C HIS A 54 -2.61 -7.68 0.54
N GLU A 55 -2.28 -8.81 1.17
CA GLU A 55 -2.31 -8.94 2.63
C GLU A 55 -1.35 -7.97 3.33
N THR A 56 -0.16 -7.76 2.77
CA THR A 56 0.83 -6.80 3.30
C THR A 56 0.28 -5.38 3.25
N ILE A 57 -0.31 -4.99 2.12
CA ILE A 57 -0.90 -3.65 1.92
C ILE A 57 -2.10 -3.46 2.82
N GLU A 58 -3.03 -4.42 2.87
CA GLU A 58 -4.24 -4.36 3.69
C GLU A 58 -3.91 -4.21 5.17
N ARG A 59 -2.98 -5.02 5.67
CA ARG A 59 -2.49 -4.92 7.05
C ARG A 59 -1.89 -3.54 7.33
N ALA A 60 -1.00 -3.06 6.48
CA ALA A 60 -0.34 -1.76 6.69
C ALA A 60 -1.33 -0.59 6.67
N VAL A 61 -2.36 -0.65 5.82
CA VAL A 61 -3.43 0.37 5.76
C VAL A 61 -4.31 0.31 7.00
N THR A 62 -4.66 -0.89 7.45
CA THR A 62 -5.45 -1.11 8.66
C THR A 62 -4.71 -0.59 9.89
N GLU A 63 -3.42 -0.92 10.03
CA GLU A 63 -2.56 -0.42 11.11
C GLU A 63 -2.45 1.11 11.05
N ALA A 64 -2.22 1.68 9.86
CA ALA A 64 -2.10 3.13 9.69
C ALA A 64 -3.41 3.89 10.00
N GLY A 65 -4.57 3.25 9.82
CA GLY A 65 -5.88 3.78 10.16
C GLY A 65 -6.23 3.64 11.65
N ALA A 66 -5.81 2.53 12.27
CA ALA A 66 -6.01 2.27 13.70
C ALA A 66 -5.08 3.09 14.60
N VAL A 67 -3.90 3.50 14.11
CA VAL A 67 -2.99 4.38 14.85
C VAL A 67 -3.64 5.78 14.96
N PRO A 68 -3.98 6.25 16.18
CA PRO A 68 -4.58 7.56 16.35
C PRO A 68 -3.66 8.62 15.74
N ARG A 69 -4.21 9.44 14.84
CA ARG A 69 -3.52 10.59 14.26
C ARG A 69 -3.26 11.57 15.42
N ARG A 70 -2.08 11.48 16.01
CA ARG A 70 -1.62 12.37 17.08
C ARG A 70 -1.35 13.76 16.56
#